data_AF-A0A348NL38-F1
#
_entry.id   AF-A0A348NL38-F1
#
_cell.length_a   1.000
_cell.length_b   1.000
_cell.length_c   1.000
_cell.angle_alpha   90.00
_cell.angle_beta   90.00
_cell.angle_gamma   90.00
#
_symmetry.space_group_name_H-M   'P 1'
#
loop_
_entity.id
_entity.type
_entity.pdbx_description
1 polymer ?
#
loop_
_entity_poly.entity_id
_entity_poly.type
_entity_poly.pdbx_seq_one_letter_code
_entity_poly.pdbx_strand_id
1 'polypeptide(L)'
;MKKVLGIMLLTVSTFLLVACQPGRTTASGLGFVTFEVYGDDDVLIASETVAFHDGDTLLGLLRETFTVYCADAEGGPDDTCAYVGAYGVYLVAIAGISADAAENEYIAFYVNGVYATAGVDTTAITDGNVYAFKLESY
;
A
#
# COMPACT_ATOMS: atom_id res chain seq x y z
N MET A 1 3.41 -63.15 23.12
CA MET A 1 4.16 -63.41 21.87
C MET A 1 4.10 -62.15 21.02
N LYS A 2 5.28 -61.61 20.65
CA LYS A 2 5.61 -60.99 19.34
C LYS A 2 4.74 -59.78 18.90
N LYS A 3 5.24 -58.56 18.67
CA LYS A 3 6.61 -58.06 18.47
C LYS A 3 6.63 -56.56 18.75
N VAL A 4 7.71 -56.10 19.38
CA VAL A 4 8.16 -54.70 19.36
C VAL A 4 8.79 -54.47 17.98
N LEU A 5 8.34 -53.44 17.27
CA LEU A 5 8.88 -52.95 16.01
C LEU A 5 8.58 -51.45 16.02
N GLY A 6 9.49 -50.49 15.95
CA GLY A 6 10.89 -50.49 15.55
C GLY A 6 11.09 -49.06 15.03
N ILE A 7 11.89 -48.30 15.76
CA ILE A 7 12.25 -46.90 15.52
C ILE A 7 12.78 -46.72 14.09
N MET A 8 12.26 -45.75 13.33
CA MET A 8 13.09 -45.05 12.35
C MET A 8 12.59 -43.61 12.17
N LEU A 9 13.25 -42.74 12.93
CA LEU A 9 13.22 -41.30 12.87
C LEU A 9 13.73 -40.86 11.48
N LEU A 10 12.85 -40.32 10.63
CA LEU A 10 13.25 -39.61 9.41
C LEU A 10 13.08 -38.11 9.67
N THR A 11 14.10 -37.52 10.28
CA THR A 11 14.30 -36.07 10.30
C THR A 11 14.62 -35.61 8.89
N VAL A 12 13.60 -35.14 8.16
CA VAL A 12 13.78 -34.41 6.91
C VAL A 12 14.30 -33.03 7.27
N SER A 13 15.63 -32.91 7.28
CA SER A 13 16.36 -31.66 7.40
C SER A 13 16.21 -30.92 6.07
N THR A 14 15.15 -30.14 5.93
CA THR A 14 14.96 -29.27 4.76
C THR A 14 16.00 -28.16 4.82
N PHE A 15 16.94 -28.24 3.88
CA PHE A 15 17.94 -27.22 3.57
C PHE A 15 17.31 -25.82 3.53
N LEU A 16 17.62 -24.99 4.51
CA LEU A 16 17.48 -23.54 4.39
C LEU A 16 18.58 -23.07 3.44
N LEU A 17 18.24 -22.94 2.16
CA LEU A 17 19.05 -22.20 1.21
C LEU A 17 18.98 -20.72 1.59
N VAL A 18 19.84 -20.28 2.51
CA VAL A 18 20.17 -18.86 2.66
C VAL A 18 20.97 -18.48 1.43
N ALA A 19 20.27 -17.96 0.42
CA ALA A 19 20.88 -17.23 -0.66
C ALA A 19 21.42 -15.92 -0.08
N CYS A 20 22.69 -15.90 0.31
CA CYS A 20 23.43 -14.65 0.49
C CYS A 20 23.59 -14.00 -0.89
N GLN A 21 22.66 -13.14 -1.28
CA GLN A 21 22.88 -12.24 -2.40
C GLN A 21 23.97 -11.22 -2.02
N PRO A 22 24.98 -11.02 -2.88
CA PRO A 22 26.03 -10.04 -2.63
C PRO A 22 25.48 -8.64 -2.85
N GLY A 23 25.54 -7.82 -1.80
CA GLY A 23 25.69 -6.37 -1.89
C GLY A 23 24.63 -5.63 -2.69
N ARG A 24 23.40 -5.58 -2.19
CA ARG A 24 22.73 -4.28 -2.16
C ARG A 24 23.20 -3.63 -0.86
N THR A 25 23.97 -2.56 -0.98
CA THR A 25 24.15 -1.62 0.12
C THR A 25 22.75 -1.27 0.58
N THR A 26 22.33 -1.83 1.71
CA THR A 26 21.09 -1.46 2.37
C THR A 26 21.22 0.03 2.64
N ALA A 27 20.58 0.85 1.82
CA ALA A 27 20.09 2.12 2.32
C ALA A 27 19.28 1.71 3.56
N SER A 28 19.76 2.06 4.74
CA SER A 28 18.96 1.86 5.94
C SER A 28 17.68 2.64 5.69
N GLY A 29 16.55 1.95 5.53
CA GLY A 29 15.25 2.62 5.42
C GLY A 29 15.13 3.66 6.53
N LEU A 30 14.64 4.84 6.17
CA LEU A 30 14.41 5.93 7.12
C LEU A 30 13.30 5.57 8.12
N GLY A 31 12.42 4.64 7.74
CA GLY A 31 11.34 4.12 8.56
C GLY A 31 10.40 3.23 7.75
N PHE A 32 9.24 2.97 8.31
CA PHE A 32 8.15 2.24 7.69
C PHE A 32 6.85 3.04 7.74
N VAL A 33 6.01 2.87 6.75
CA VAL A 33 4.63 3.36 6.76
C VAL A 33 3.69 2.22 6.41
N THR A 34 2.43 2.32 6.85
CA THR A 34 1.39 1.36 6.48
C THR A 34 0.39 2.04 5.57
N PHE A 35 0.13 1.42 4.42
CA PHE A 35 -1.01 1.78 3.59
C PHE A 35 -2.18 0.86 3.90
N GLU A 36 -3.37 1.42 4.02
CA GLU A 36 -4.62 0.67 4.15
C GLU A 36 -5.60 1.12 3.07
N VAL A 37 -6.28 0.16 2.45
CA VAL A 37 -7.34 0.44 1.48
C VAL A 37 -8.62 -0.17 2.02
N TYR A 38 -9.66 0.65 2.10
CA TYR A 38 -10.99 0.28 2.53
C TYR A 38 -11.96 0.42 1.36
N GLY A 39 -12.72 -0.64 1.09
CA GLY A 39 -13.85 -0.61 0.15
C GLY A 39 -15.12 -0.14 0.84
N ASP A 40 -16.26 -0.63 0.36
CA ASP A 40 -17.58 -0.35 0.93
C ASP A 40 -17.68 -0.69 2.42
N ASP A 41 -18.55 0.03 3.13
CA ASP A 41 -18.88 -0.21 4.54
C ASP A 41 -17.65 -0.32 5.48
N ASP A 42 -16.59 0.45 5.21
CA ASP A 42 -15.33 0.44 5.98
C ASP A 42 -14.63 -0.95 6.02
N VAL A 43 -14.83 -1.79 5.00
CA VAL A 43 -14.16 -3.10 4.91
C VAL A 43 -12.71 -2.93 4.45
N LEU A 44 -11.75 -3.33 5.29
CA LEU A 44 -10.33 -3.37 4.93
C LEU A 44 -10.08 -4.43 3.85
N ILE A 45 -9.68 -4.01 2.66
CA ILE A 45 -9.42 -4.89 1.50
C ILE A 45 -7.94 -5.12 1.22
N ALA A 46 -7.07 -4.18 1.61
CA ALA A 46 -5.63 -4.31 1.48
C ALA A 46 -4.91 -3.56 2.61
N SER A 47 -3.78 -4.12 3.07
CA SER A 47 -2.90 -3.48 4.05
C SER A 47 -1.47 -3.89 3.77
N GLU A 48 -0.59 -2.93 3.53
CA GLU A 48 0.81 -3.16 3.19
C GLU A 48 1.72 -2.24 4.00
N THR A 49 2.77 -2.80 4.60
CA THR A 49 3.79 -2.03 5.31
C THR A 49 5.03 -1.91 4.43
N VAL A 50 5.39 -0.67 4.09
CA VAL A 50 6.50 -0.38 3.17
C VAL A 50 7.60 0.40 3.88
N ALA A 51 8.85 0.03 3.60
CA ALA A 51 10.00 0.83 4.02
C ALA A 51 10.15 2.01 3.07
N PHE A 52 10.47 3.20 3.61
CA PHE A 52 10.79 4.37 2.80
C PHE A 52 12.24 4.81 3.02
N HIS A 53 12.79 5.50 2.03
CA HIS A 53 14.16 5.96 1.93
C HIS A 53 14.20 7.46 1.58
N ASP A 54 15.40 8.03 1.60
CA ASP A 54 15.60 9.42 1.20
C ASP A 54 15.24 9.61 -0.28
N GLY A 55 14.45 10.65 -0.56
CA GLY A 55 13.94 10.95 -1.90
C GLY A 55 12.60 10.30 -2.27
N ASP A 56 12.09 9.38 -1.45
CA ASP A 56 10.77 8.79 -1.67
C ASP A 56 9.66 9.83 -1.50
N THR A 57 8.57 9.67 -2.25
CA THR A 57 7.33 10.43 -2.08
C THR A 57 6.21 9.48 -1.69
N LEU A 58 5.23 9.96 -0.93
CA LEU A 58 4.13 9.12 -0.47
C LEU A 58 3.32 8.57 -1.66
N LEU A 59 3.04 9.40 -2.67
CA LEU A 59 2.42 8.97 -3.92
C LEU A 59 3.27 7.95 -4.67
N GLY A 60 4.60 8.13 -4.72
CA GLY A 60 5.52 7.18 -5.34
C GLY A 60 5.42 5.80 -4.69
N LEU A 61 5.54 5.75 -3.37
CA LEU A 61 5.40 4.51 -2.59
C LEU A 61 4.02 3.86 -2.79
N LEU A 62 2.95 4.66 -2.81
CA LEU A 62 1.60 4.16 -3.03
C LEU A 62 1.47 3.47 -4.39
N ARG A 63 2.01 4.07 -5.45
CA ARG A 63 1.98 3.57 -6.82
C ARG A 63 2.89 2.37 -7.06
N GLU A 64 3.95 2.23 -6.27
CA GLU A 64 4.78 1.03 -6.27
C GLU A 64 4.11 -0.14 -5.53
N THR A 65 3.21 0.18 -4.59
CA THR A 65 2.50 -0.81 -3.76
C THR A 65 1.21 -1.29 -4.41
N PHE A 66 0.45 -0.38 -5.03
CA PHE A 66 -0.85 -0.66 -5.62
C PHE A 66 -0.97 -0.11 -7.04
N THR A 67 -1.86 -0.71 -7.82
CA THR A 67 -2.39 -0.05 -9.01
C THR A 67 -3.23 1.15 -8.57
N VAL A 68 -2.83 2.35 -9.00
CA VAL A 68 -3.48 3.62 -8.67
C VAL A 68 -3.78 4.37 -9.97
N TYR A 69 -4.98 4.96 -10.04
CA TYR A 69 -5.34 5.91 -11.07
C TYR A 69 -5.75 7.23 -10.41
N CYS A 70 -5.21 8.32 -10.92
CA CYS A 70 -5.60 9.67 -10.57
C CYS A 70 -6.52 10.27 -11.64
N ALA A 71 -7.22 11.35 -11.34
CA ALA A 71 -7.95 12.10 -12.36
C ALA A 71 -6.99 12.83 -13.29
N ASP A 72 -7.25 12.80 -14.59
CA ASP A 72 -6.68 13.70 -15.59
C ASP A 72 -7.42 15.07 -15.59
N ALA A 73 -7.08 15.93 -16.56
CA ALA A 73 -7.67 17.26 -16.69
C ALA A 73 -9.17 17.23 -17.04
N GLU A 74 -9.65 16.12 -17.61
CA GLU A 74 -11.04 15.89 -17.98
C GLU A 74 -11.82 15.11 -16.90
N GLY A 75 -11.14 14.67 -15.82
CA GLY A 75 -11.70 13.85 -14.75
C GLY A 75 -11.69 12.35 -15.03
N GLY A 76 -11.05 11.91 -16.12
CA GLY A 76 -10.85 10.50 -16.46
C GLY A 76 -9.68 9.86 -15.70
N PRO A 77 -9.59 8.52 -15.68
CA PRO A 77 -8.50 7.81 -15.00
C PRO A 77 -7.17 7.91 -15.78
N ASP A 78 -6.12 8.32 -15.08
CA ASP A 78 -4.74 8.43 -15.54
C ASP A 78 -3.79 7.72 -14.55
N ASP A 79 -3.01 6.76 -15.04
CA ASP A 79 -2.04 5.99 -14.24
C ASP A 79 -0.72 6.74 -14.02
N THR A 80 -0.48 7.83 -14.74
CA THR A 80 0.71 8.67 -14.59
C THR A 80 0.62 9.63 -13.41
N CYS A 81 -0.61 9.98 -13.03
CA CYS A 81 -0.94 10.99 -12.01
C CYS A 81 -0.25 12.33 -12.27
N ALA A 82 -0.17 12.73 -13.55
CA ALA A 82 0.54 13.95 -13.96
C ALA A 82 -0.29 15.23 -13.73
N TYR A 83 -1.61 15.11 -13.70
CA TYR A 83 -2.49 16.23 -13.44
C TYR A 83 -2.62 16.51 -11.94
N VAL A 84 -2.33 17.75 -11.55
CA VAL A 84 -2.40 18.22 -10.17
C VAL A 84 -3.45 19.33 -10.08
N GLY A 85 -4.52 19.07 -9.34
CA GLY A 85 -5.58 20.04 -9.10
C GLY A 85 -5.21 21.06 -8.03
N ALA A 86 -6.17 21.91 -7.67
CA ALA A 86 -5.97 22.96 -6.65
C ALA A 86 -5.60 22.41 -5.25
N TYR A 87 -5.89 21.13 -4.98
CA TYR A 87 -5.69 20.49 -3.67
C TYR A 87 -4.73 19.29 -3.71
N GLY A 88 -3.98 19.13 -4.82
CA GLY A 88 -3.11 17.97 -5.08
C GLY A 88 -3.69 17.02 -6.12
N VAL A 89 -3.09 15.84 -6.23
CA VAL A 89 -3.63 14.77 -7.08
C VAL A 89 -4.94 14.24 -6.50
N TYR A 90 -5.88 13.90 -7.37
CA TYR A 90 -7.17 13.32 -6.98
C TYR A 90 -7.20 11.86 -7.40
N LEU A 91 -7.33 10.92 -6.46
CA LEU A 91 -7.40 9.49 -6.76
C LEU A 91 -8.82 9.12 -7.17
N VAL A 92 -8.93 8.40 -8.28
CA VAL A 92 -10.22 7.87 -8.78
C VAL A 92 -10.30 6.35 -8.63
N ALA A 93 -9.16 5.67 -8.55
CA ALA A 93 -9.11 4.23 -8.27
C ALA A 93 -7.80 3.82 -7.58
N ILE A 94 -7.87 2.80 -6.73
CA ILE A 94 -6.73 2.23 -6.01
C ILE A 94 -7.00 0.76 -5.68
N ALA A 95 -6.00 -0.12 -5.84
CA ALA A 95 -6.08 -1.52 -5.41
C ALA A 95 -7.34 -2.29 -5.88
N GLY A 96 -7.89 -1.93 -7.06
CA GLY A 96 -9.07 -2.55 -7.65
C GLY A 96 -10.42 -1.93 -7.24
N ILE A 97 -10.45 -0.97 -6.31
CA ILE A 97 -11.64 -0.13 -6.07
C ILE A 97 -11.57 1.13 -6.94
N SER A 98 -12.74 1.58 -7.39
CA SER A 98 -12.91 2.80 -8.20
C SER A 98 -14.10 3.56 -7.65
N ALA A 99 -13.97 4.87 -7.54
CA ALA A 99 -15.08 5.74 -7.18
C ALA A 99 -15.99 5.97 -8.39
N ASP A 100 -17.32 5.81 -8.21
CA ASP A 100 -18.31 6.22 -9.19
C ASP A 100 -18.88 7.62 -8.87
N ALA A 101 -18.49 8.60 -9.69
CA ALA A 101 -19.00 9.96 -9.57
C ALA A 101 -20.52 10.08 -9.80
N ALA A 102 -21.15 9.13 -10.51
CA ALA A 102 -22.60 9.10 -10.67
C ALA A 102 -23.34 8.73 -9.37
N GLU A 103 -22.66 8.03 -8.46
CA GLU A 103 -23.16 7.60 -7.15
C GLU A 103 -22.61 8.50 -6.01
N ASN A 104 -22.02 9.65 -6.34
CA ASN A 104 -21.34 10.57 -5.40
C ASN A 104 -20.21 9.92 -4.61
N GLU A 105 -19.54 8.91 -5.16
CA GLU A 105 -18.43 8.24 -4.52
C GLU A 105 -17.10 8.97 -4.76
N TYR A 106 -16.16 8.81 -3.82
CA TYR A 106 -14.80 9.34 -3.91
C TYR A 106 -13.83 8.51 -3.08
N ILE A 107 -12.53 8.57 -3.42
CA ILE A 107 -11.47 7.99 -2.60
C ILE A 107 -11.00 9.01 -1.56
N ALA A 108 -11.49 8.88 -0.34
CA ALA A 108 -11.07 9.68 0.81
C ALA A 108 -9.68 9.28 1.29
N PHE A 109 -8.86 10.25 1.69
CA PHE A 109 -7.50 10.03 2.18
C PHE A 109 -7.39 10.44 3.65
N TYR A 110 -6.79 9.56 4.46
CA TYR A 110 -6.63 9.71 5.90
C TYR A 110 -5.19 9.49 6.33
N VAL A 111 -4.75 10.25 7.34
CA VAL A 111 -3.47 10.05 8.02
C VAL A 111 -3.75 9.75 9.49
N ASN A 112 -3.38 8.56 9.96
CA ASN A 112 -3.65 8.06 11.32
C ASN A 112 -5.13 8.22 11.73
N GLY A 113 -6.04 7.90 10.80
CA GLY A 113 -7.49 7.97 11.03
C GLY A 113 -8.09 9.38 10.99
N VAL A 114 -7.30 10.43 10.69
CA VAL A 114 -7.78 11.81 10.53
C VAL A 114 -7.84 12.15 9.05
N TYR A 115 -8.96 12.73 8.61
CA TYR A 115 -9.16 13.15 7.22
C TYR A 115 -8.04 14.12 6.81
N ALA A 116 -7.36 13.80 5.70
CA ALA A 116 -6.22 14.57 5.25
C ALA A 116 -6.64 15.93 4.68
N THR A 117 -5.85 16.97 4.96
CA THR A 117 -6.07 18.33 4.45
C THR A 117 -5.23 18.66 3.22
N ALA A 118 -4.45 17.69 2.74
CA ALA A 118 -3.59 17.80 1.57
C ALA A 118 -3.64 16.48 0.78
N GLY A 119 -3.36 16.54 -0.53
CA GLY A 119 -3.25 15.37 -1.39
C GLY A 119 -2.08 14.46 -0.99
N VAL A 120 -2.15 13.19 -1.39
CA VAL A 120 -1.09 12.20 -1.13
C VAL A 120 0.24 12.58 -1.79
N ASP A 121 0.23 13.35 -2.87
CA ASP A 121 1.40 13.86 -3.57
C ASP A 121 2.19 14.93 -2.79
N THR A 122 1.51 15.65 -1.90
CA THR A 122 2.11 16.74 -1.11
C THR A 122 2.27 16.40 0.36
N THR A 123 1.70 15.27 0.80
CA THR A 123 1.77 14.80 2.18
C THR A 123 3.16 14.22 2.48
N ALA A 124 3.78 14.72 3.55
CA ALA A 124 5.08 14.23 4.00
C ALA A 124 4.99 12.80 4.55
N ILE A 125 6.03 12.00 4.25
CA ILE A 125 6.20 10.67 4.82
C ILE A 125 6.69 10.81 6.28
N THR A 126 6.06 10.11 7.21
CA THR A 126 6.46 10.07 8.63
C THR A 126 6.48 8.63 9.09
N ASP A 127 7.59 8.22 9.71
CA ASP A 127 7.77 6.86 10.23
C ASP A 127 6.65 6.47 11.22
N GLY A 128 6.12 5.26 11.04
CA GLY A 128 5.05 4.68 11.84
C GLY A 128 3.64 5.17 11.49
N ASN A 129 3.47 6.09 10.55
CA ASN A 129 2.14 6.54 10.15
C ASN A 129 1.38 5.48 9.34
N VAL A 130 0.06 5.51 9.52
CA VAL A 130 -0.91 4.79 8.70
C VAL A 130 -1.58 5.77 7.74
N TYR A 131 -1.52 5.47 6.45
CA TYR A 131 -2.09 6.23 5.36
C TYR A 131 -3.23 5.41 4.75
N ALA A 132 -4.47 5.80 5.04
CA ALA A 132 -5.65 5.04 4.64
C ALA A 132 -6.40 5.71 3.48
N PHE A 133 -6.82 4.90 2.52
CA PHE A 133 -7.64 5.28 1.37
C PHE A 133 -8.97 4.57 1.46
N LYS A 134 -10.08 5.31 1.45
CA LYS A 134 -11.42 4.76 1.67
C LYS A 134 -12.35 5.14 0.55
N LEU A 135 -13.13 4.18 0.05
CA LEU A 135 -14.28 4.49 -0.78
C LEU A 135 -15.39 5.07 0.10
N GLU A 136 -15.77 6.33 -0.14
CA GLU A 136 -16.81 7.04 0.61
C GLU A 136 -17.80 7.71 -0.34
N SER A 137 -18.97 8.09 0.17
CA SER A 137 -19.99 8.84 -0.54
C SER A 137 -20.50 10.05 0.28
N TYR A 138 -21.08 11.05 -0.39
CA TYR A 138 -21.59 12.29 0.22
C TYR A 138 -23.03 12.64 -0.15
#